data_AF-A0A519QE95-F1
#
_entry.id   AF-A0A519QE95-F1
#
_cell.length_a   1.000
_cell.length_b   1.000
_cell.length_c   1.000
_cell.angle_alpha   90.00
_cell.angle_beta   90.00
_cell.angle_gamma   90.00
#
_symmetry.space_group_name_H-M   'P 1'
#
loop_
_entity.id
_entity.type
_entity.pdbx_description
1 polymer ?
#
loop_
_entity_poly.entity_id
_entity_poly.type
_entity_poly.pdbx_seq_one_letter_code
_entity_poly.pdbx_strand_id
1 'polypeptide(L)'
;MRLGLLIGTLALALGLAIVTLQTPAPVGRQAAASDFSAERAMDDVRLIARAPHPAGSAEHAAVRERLLARMTALGLSPQVQTGALDPRVIQAMRERGVAQPPNVAQNLIGVLPGADPAAPAVVMMAHYDSAVGSPGAADDATGVAAILEGVRAIQARGPAKRDLIVLITDAEEIGLDGARIFFNEHPLRSRVGMVVNLEARGGGGRAAMFETGRGNAETIAVYERASRRATGGPDSNSLAIFVYENMPNGTDYTIPKEQGVPGLNFAFIGRPGQYHSATSTPEALDPGSLQHIGSQALEATDALLREAALPKATVDRVYADVFGQFIIGHAPAFGWALLGIAAVLWLFAAWGARHATGLTFADVGGGVLSGVWTVTTAIVLTGLIRVLAGPMGQRAGSMESYYLMMRRLPWLEAGVALMVTAIALTAIIGRDLIGRRVLAGVIVLSAGVVLLIGGVDVVLIGAAVIAAGLSLWPKADARPPWGGWLGLILLVMVLAALAQAFAPQAAFLLVWPVLVASGAAALSALVGAKLERWPSLVPPAVAGIVMGGWLMGWSHGVFLGVGATVPAVTVLLALLIMLFVRPLQPVGVGGRSVAGLAAACAIIACAVALTGVVVEPSAPPAGARPTQ
;
A
#
# COMPACT_ATOMS: atom_id res chain seq x y z
N MET A 1 -12.92 -27.20 -19.77
CA MET A 1 -13.78 -26.03 -19.46
C MET A 1 -13.42 -25.36 -18.13
N ARG A 2 -13.71 -25.95 -16.95
CA ARG A 2 -13.42 -25.35 -15.63
C ARG A 2 -11.98 -24.88 -15.44
N LEU A 3 -11.00 -25.70 -15.82
CA LEU A 3 -9.58 -25.31 -15.80
C LEU A 3 -9.28 -24.07 -16.66
N GLY A 4 -9.87 -24.00 -17.87
CA GLY A 4 -9.72 -22.84 -18.75
C GLY A 4 -10.36 -21.58 -18.18
N LEU A 5 -11.52 -21.70 -17.53
CA LEU A 5 -12.15 -20.59 -16.79
C LEU A 5 -11.29 -20.15 -15.61
N LEU A 6 -10.77 -21.08 -14.81
CA LEU A 6 -9.88 -20.76 -13.69
C LEU A 6 -8.65 -19.98 -14.15
N ILE A 7 -7.93 -20.51 -15.15
CA ILE A 7 -6.72 -19.87 -15.69
C ILE A 7 -7.08 -18.53 -16.33
N GLY A 8 -8.14 -18.47 -17.14
CA GLY A 8 -8.59 -17.24 -17.79
C GLY A 8 -8.99 -16.15 -16.80
N THR A 9 -9.74 -16.49 -15.76
CA THR A 9 -10.11 -15.57 -14.68
C THR A 9 -8.89 -15.01 -13.96
N LEU A 10 -7.94 -15.87 -13.58
CA LEU A 10 -6.72 -15.42 -12.90
C LEU A 10 -5.81 -14.58 -13.81
N ALA A 11 -5.68 -14.96 -15.08
CA ALA A 11 -4.87 -14.23 -16.05
C ALA A 11 -5.46 -12.85 -16.36
N LEU A 12 -6.79 -12.75 -16.52
CA LEU A 12 -7.47 -11.47 -16.75
C LEU A 12 -7.48 -10.60 -15.49
N ALA A 13 -7.64 -11.19 -14.30
CA ALA A 13 -7.47 -10.47 -13.03
C ALA A 13 -6.07 -9.89 -12.89
N LEU A 14 -5.03 -10.69 -13.16
CA LEU A 14 -3.64 -10.23 -13.15
C LEU A 14 -3.38 -9.14 -14.19
N GLY A 15 -3.90 -9.31 -15.42
CA GLY A 15 -3.79 -8.29 -16.47
C GLY A 15 -4.44 -6.97 -16.07
N LEU A 16 -5.62 -7.03 -15.46
CA LEU A 16 -6.30 -5.86 -14.92
C LEU A 16 -5.47 -5.19 -13.81
N ALA A 17 -4.95 -5.97 -12.87
CA ALA A 17 -4.08 -5.46 -11.79
C ALA A 17 -2.84 -4.74 -12.36
N ILE A 18 -2.14 -5.36 -13.31
CA ILE A 18 -0.95 -4.80 -13.96
C ILE A 18 -1.27 -3.45 -14.62
N VAL A 19 -2.36 -3.38 -15.38
CA VAL A 19 -2.79 -2.13 -16.03
C VAL A 19 -3.06 -1.04 -15.00
N THR A 20 -3.72 -1.39 -13.90
CA THR A 20 -4.13 -0.42 -12.87
C THR A 20 -2.98 0.05 -11.98
N LEU A 21 -1.90 -0.72 -11.91
CA LEU A 21 -0.70 -0.37 -11.16
C LEU A 21 0.26 0.53 -11.94
N GLN A 22 0.05 0.72 -13.25
CA GLN A 22 0.89 1.61 -14.03
C GLN A 22 0.72 3.06 -13.59
N THR A 23 1.84 3.78 -13.54
CA THR A 23 1.83 5.23 -13.43
C THR A 23 1.26 5.83 -14.73
N PRO A 24 0.62 7.01 -14.65
CA PRO A 24 0.21 7.71 -15.85
C PRO A 24 1.44 8.14 -16.67
N ALA A 25 1.24 8.34 -17.97
CA ALA A 25 2.28 8.95 -18.80
C ALA A 25 2.57 10.38 -18.33
N PRO A 26 3.86 10.81 -18.28
CA PRO A 26 4.20 12.17 -17.92
C PRO A 26 3.66 13.18 -18.94
N VAL A 27 3.20 14.31 -18.45
CA VAL A 27 2.63 15.37 -19.29
C VAL A 27 3.76 16.32 -19.73
N GLY A 28 3.83 16.56 -21.04
CA GLY A 28 4.90 17.32 -21.67
C GLY A 28 4.87 18.83 -21.40
N ARG A 29 6.00 19.50 -21.66
CA ARG A 29 6.22 20.93 -21.39
C ARG A 29 5.23 21.87 -22.07
N GLN A 30 4.62 21.44 -23.18
CA GLN A 30 3.65 22.21 -23.96
C GLN A 30 2.21 22.10 -23.43
N ALA A 31 1.99 21.37 -22.33
CA ALA A 31 0.68 21.29 -21.69
C ALA A 31 0.17 22.67 -21.25
N ALA A 32 -1.16 22.80 -21.16
CA ALA A 32 -1.81 24.05 -20.83
C ALA A 32 -1.25 24.63 -19.52
N ALA A 33 -1.23 25.96 -19.42
CA ALA A 33 -0.68 26.63 -18.25
C ALA A 33 -1.43 26.26 -16.96
N SER A 34 -2.71 25.91 -17.04
CA SER A 34 -3.55 25.44 -15.93
C SER A 34 -3.24 24.03 -15.43
N ASP A 35 -2.42 23.28 -16.16
CA ASP A 35 -2.23 21.84 -15.96
C ASP A 35 -0.85 21.56 -15.35
N PHE A 36 -0.76 20.47 -14.60
CA PHE A 36 0.51 19.98 -14.07
C PHE A 36 1.33 19.30 -15.18
N SER A 37 2.60 19.67 -15.32
CA SER A 37 3.55 18.99 -16.22
C SER A 37 4.75 18.46 -15.44
N ALA A 38 4.91 17.13 -15.45
CA ALA A 38 6.09 16.47 -14.91
C ALA A 38 7.36 16.92 -15.64
N GLU A 39 7.33 17.18 -16.96
CA GLU A 39 8.51 17.69 -17.67
C GLU A 39 8.98 19.06 -17.19
N ARG A 40 8.06 19.95 -16.79
CA ARG A 40 8.43 21.25 -16.17
C ARG A 40 8.96 21.05 -14.76
N ALA A 41 8.27 20.23 -13.96
CA ALA A 41 8.69 19.93 -12.59
C ALA A 41 10.05 19.20 -12.52
N MET A 42 10.40 18.38 -13.52
CA MET A 42 11.72 17.73 -13.58
C MET A 42 12.90 18.71 -13.68
N ASP A 43 12.67 19.94 -14.14
CA ASP A 43 13.73 20.97 -14.12
C ASP A 43 14.07 21.36 -12.67
N ASP A 44 13.05 21.45 -11.80
CA ASP A 44 13.22 21.72 -10.38
C ASP A 44 13.82 20.51 -9.65
N VAL A 45 13.42 19.27 -9.98
CA VAL A 45 14.07 18.04 -9.45
C VAL A 45 15.56 18.02 -9.75
N ARG A 46 15.98 18.29 -11.00
CA ARG A 46 17.40 18.35 -11.39
C ARG A 46 18.16 19.52 -10.77
N LEU A 47 17.45 20.56 -10.36
CA LEU A 47 18.03 21.70 -9.67
C LEU A 47 18.31 21.38 -8.20
N ILE A 48 17.46 20.59 -7.56
CA ILE A 48 17.58 20.21 -6.15
C ILE A 48 18.55 19.04 -6.01
N ALA A 49 18.24 17.91 -6.66
CA ALA A 49 18.88 16.61 -6.45
C ALA A 49 20.15 16.40 -7.28
N ARG A 50 21.02 17.41 -7.35
CA ARG A 50 22.31 17.34 -8.06
C ARG A 50 23.35 16.49 -7.32
N ALA A 51 23.31 16.56 -6.00
CA ALA A 51 24.18 15.85 -5.08
C ALA A 51 23.46 15.67 -3.74
N PRO A 52 23.92 14.76 -2.88
CA PRO A 52 23.40 14.65 -1.53
C PRO A 52 23.50 15.97 -0.77
N HIS A 53 22.40 16.35 -0.14
CA HIS A 53 22.23 17.63 0.54
C HIS A 53 21.58 17.45 1.92
N PRO A 54 22.18 16.64 2.82
CA PRO A 54 21.67 16.52 4.18
C PRO A 54 21.72 17.85 4.93
N ALA A 55 20.80 18.02 5.86
CA ALA A 55 20.67 19.22 6.69
C ALA A 55 22.04 19.66 7.26
N GLY A 56 22.37 20.94 7.07
CA GLY A 56 23.63 21.54 7.50
C GLY A 56 24.83 21.37 6.54
N SER A 57 24.69 20.62 5.44
CA SER A 57 25.76 20.51 4.43
C SER A 57 25.90 21.76 3.54
N ALA A 58 27.02 21.88 2.83
CA ALA A 58 27.24 22.97 1.88
C ALA A 58 26.26 22.93 0.70
N GLU A 59 25.95 21.73 0.18
CA GLU A 59 24.98 21.58 -0.90
C GLU A 59 23.57 21.91 -0.43
N HIS A 60 23.21 21.57 0.81
CA HIS A 60 21.93 21.97 1.41
C HIS A 60 21.74 23.49 1.43
N ALA A 61 22.77 24.24 1.84
CA ALA A 61 22.75 25.70 1.75
C ALA A 61 22.63 26.20 0.30
N ALA A 62 23.28 25.54 -0.67
CA ALA A 62 23.16 25.90 -2.07
C ALA A 62 21.75 25.61 -2.64
N VAL A 63 21.14 24.47 -2.28
CA VAL A 63 19.74 24.12 -2.62
C VAL A 63 18.79 25.19 -2.09
N ARG A 64 18.95 25.60 -0.82
CA ARG A 64 18.15 26.68 -0.21
C ARG A 64 18.15 27.95 -1.05
N GLU A 65 19.32 28.43 -1.48
CA GLU A 65 19.42 29.65 -2.31
C GLU A 65 18.75 29.47 -3.67
N ARG A 66 18.90 28.29 -4.30
CA ARG A 66 18.24 27.99 -5.59
C ARG A 66 16.71 27.96 -5.44
N LEU A 67 16.20 27.39 -4.35
CA LEU A 67 14.77 27.34 -4.03
C LEU A 67 14.20 28.73 -3.73
N LEU A 68 14.89 29.56 -2.95
CA LEU A 68 14.48 30.94 -2.71
C LEU A 68 14.36 31.72 -4.02
N ALA A 69 15.35 31.62 -4.91
CA ALA A 69 15.29 32.25 -6.22
C ALA A 69 14.11 31.75 -7.05
N ARG A 70 13.83 30.44 -7.01
CA ARG A 70 12.72 29.80 -7.71
C ARG A 70 11.36 30.25 -7.18
N MET A 71 11.19 30.32 -5.87
CA MET A 71 9.98 30.81 -5.20
C MET A 71 9.75 32.30 -5.48
N THR A 72 10.80 33.13 -5.48
CA THR A 72 10.71 34.55 -5.87
C THR A 72 10.26 34.71 -7.32
N ALA A 73 10.78 33.88 -8.24
CA ALA A 73 10.36 33.90 -9.64
C ALA A 73 8.88 33.51 -9.84
N LEU A 74 8.29 32.76 -8.91
CA LEU A 74 6.85 32.44 -8.88
C LEU A 74 6.02 33.52 -8.17
N GLY A 75 6.64 34.60 -7.67
CA GLY A 75 5.96 35.70 -6.99
C GLY A 75 5.54 35.39 -5.56
N LEU A 76 6.15 34.40 -4.91
CA LEU A 76 5.79 33.96 -3.55
C LEU A 76 6.38 34.83 -2.41
N SER A 77 7.29 35.76 -2.75
CA SER A 77 8.03 36.59 -1.77
C SER A 77 8.54 35.79 -0.58
N PRO A 78 9.40 34.78 -0.79
CA PRO A 78 9.75 33.80 0.24
C PRO A 78 10.53 34.42 1.40
N GLN A 79 10.32 33.89 2.59
CA GLN A 79 11.08 34.20 3.80
C GLN A 79 11.70 32.92 4.38
N VAL A 80 12.82 33.07 5.08
CA VAL A 80 13.48 31.98 5.78
C VAL A 80 13.12 32.05 7.26
N GLN A 81 12.54 30.97 7.80
CA GLN A 81 12.37 30.80 9.24
C GLN A 81 13.51 29.94 9.77
N THR A 82 14.33 30.49 10.66
CA THR A 82 15.37 29.73 11.37
C THR A 82 14.89 29.37 12.77
N GLY A 83 15.02 28.10 13.15
CA GLY A 83 14.70 27.62 14.50
C GLY A 83 15.70 26.58 14.98
N ALA A 84 15.79 26.39 16.30
CA ALA A 84 16.71 25.42 16.89
C ALA A 84 16.19 23.99 16.72
N LEU A 85 17.11 23.06 16.39
CA LEU A 85 16.81 21.63 16.38
C LEU A 85 16.56 21.11 17.80
N ASP A 86 15.80 20.03 17.94
CA ASP A 86 15.61 19.37 19.23
C ASP A 86 16.96 18.85 19.76
N PRO A 87 17.36 19.15 21.01
CA PRO A 87 18.59 18.65 21.59
C PRO A 87 18.75 17.13 21.52
N ARG A 88 17.64 16.38 21.53
CA ARG A 88 17.63 14.91 21.38
C ARG A 88 18.06 14.48 19.99
N VAL A 89 17.64 15.20 18.94
CA VAL A 89 18.05 14.94 17.55
C VAL A 89 19.56 15.17 17.41
N ILE A 90 20.05 16.31 17.92
CA ILE A 90 21.48 16.65 17.92
C ILE A 90 22.29 15.56 18.63
N GLN A 91 21.82 15.11 19.80
CA GLN A 91 22.48 14.05 20.58
C GLN A 91 22.50 12.72 19.82
N ALA A 92 21.37 12.32 19.21
CA ALA A 92 21.28 11.09 18.42
C ALA A 92 22.22 11.11 17.21
N MET A 93 22.41 12.26 16.55
CA MET A 93 23.37 12.40 15.46
C MET A 93 24.82 12.23 15.93
N ARG A 94 25.18 12.79 17.09
CA ARG A 94 26.52 12.59 17.68
C ARG A 94 26.79 11.13 18.01
N GLU A 95 25.81 10.44 18.57
CA GLU A 95 25.88 9.00 18.85
C GLU A 95 26.05 8.15 17.59
N ARG A 96 25.53 8.64 16.45
CA ARG A 96 25.74 8.05 15.11
C ARG A 96 27.05 8.47 14.44
N GLY A 97 27.93 9.22 15.14
CA GLY A 97 29.26 9.60 14.66
C GLY A 97 29.31 10.89 13.85
N VAL A 98 28.23 11.70 13.83
CA VAL A 98 28.28 13.03 13.21
C VAL A 98 29.06 13.98 14.12
N ALA A 99 30.28 14.35 13.70
CA ALA A 99 31.20 15.16 14.51
C ALA A 99 30.68 16.57 14.80
N GLN A 100 30.01 17.20 13.82
CA GLN A 100 29.43 18.54 13.93
C GLN A 100 28.00 18.52 13.36
N PRO A 101 27.02 18.05 14.14
CA PRO A 101 25.62 18.10 13.69
C PRO A 101 25.17 19.56 13.53
N PRO A 102 24.24 19.85 12.61
CA PRO A 102 23.58 21.15 12.59
C PRO A 102 22.90 21.40 13.94
N ASN A 103 22.71 22.68 14.27
CA ASN A 103 22.01 23.13 15.47
C ASN A 103 20.71 23.88 15.17
N VAL A 104 20.46 24.20 13.90
CA VAL A 104 19.29 24.91 13.42
C VAL A 104 18.73 24.26 12.15
N ALA A 105 17.43 24.42 11.96
CA ALA A 105 16.72 24.17 10.71
C ALA A 105 16.25 25.51 10.10
N GLN A 106 16.14 25.55 8.78
CA GLN A 106 15.80 26.73 7.99
C GLN A 106 14.69 26.45 6.98
N ASN A 107 13.44 26.64 7.41
CA ASN A 107 12.27 26.48 6.55
C ASN A 107 12.16 27.64 5.55
N LEU A 108 11.64 27.36 4.35
CA LEU A 108 11.33 28.35 3.32
C LEU A 108 9.82 28.50 3.20
N ILE A 109 9.34 29.73 3.38
CA ILE A 109 7.92 30.01 3.51
C ILE A 109 7.55 31.07 2.47
N GLY A 110 6.61 30.76 1.58
CA GLY A 110 6.05 31.69 0.61
C GLY A 110 4.53 31.75 0.71
N VAL A 111 3.94 32.85 0.28
CA VAL A 111 2.47 33.00 0.27
C VAL A 111 2.01 33.47 -1.10
N LEU A 112 1.11 32.70 -1.71
CA LEU A 112 0.32 33.15 -2.85
C LEU A 112 -1.02 33.68 -2.32
N PRO A 113 -1.29 34.99 -2.41
CA PRO A 113 -2.48 35.59 -1.81
C PRO A 113 -3.77 35.15 -2.50
N GLY A 114 -4.79 34.88 -1.68
CA GLY A 114 -6.16 34.68 -2.12
C GLY A 114 -6.97 35.98 -2.15
N ALA A 115 -8.22 35.87 -2.63
CA ALA A 115 -9.17 36.99 -2.65
C ALA A 115 -9.69 37.38 -1.26
N ASP A 116 -9.68 36.45 -0.31
CA ASP A 116 -10.10 36.65 1.08
C ASP A 116 -8.95 36.31 2.05
N PRO A 117 -8.11 37.30 2.41
CA PRO A 117 -7.03 37.12 3.38
C PRO A 117 -7.52 36.92 4.82
N ALA A 118 -8.82 36.85 5.10
CA ALA A 118 -9.32 36.44 6.42
C ALA A 118 -9.70 34.95 6.46
N ALA A 119 -9.84 34.30 5.30
CA ALA A 119 -10.13 32.88 5.23
C ALA A 119 -8.93 32.04 5.74
N PRO A 120 -9.18 30.88 6.37
CA PRO A 120 -8.12 29.95 6.73
C PRO A 120 -7.34 29.53 5.48
N ALA A 121 -6.01 29.52 5.56
CA ALA A 121 -5.11 29.20 4.47
C ALA A 121 -5.03 27.68 4.24
N VAL A 122 -4.64 27.30 3.02
CA VAL A 122 -4.21 25.94 2.69
C VAL A 122 -2.69 25.94 2.59
N VAL A 123 -2.04 24.94 3.17
CA VAL A 123 -0.59 24.76 3.08
C VAL A 123 -0.30 23.63 2.08
N MET A 124 0.62 23.87 1.14
CA MET A 124 1.34 22.79 0.46
C MET A 124 2.71 22.63 1.11
N MET A 125 3.07 21.39 1.47
CA MET A 125 4.24 21.06 2.28
C MET A 125 5.05 19.89 1.71
N ALA A 126 6.38 20.01 1.76
CA ALA A 126 7.39 19.04 1.35
C ALA A 126 8.73 19.45 1.97
N HIS A 127 9.65 18.52 2.18
CA HIS A 127 10.98 18.81 2.74
C HIS A 127 12.05 18.95 1.65
N TYR A 128 13.10 19.74 1.91
CA TYR A 128 14.20 19.93 0.94
C TYR A 128 15.55 19.41 1.40
N ASP A 129 15.68 18.90 2.62
CA ASP A 129 16.86 18.14 3.03
C ASP A 129 16.81 16.71 2.49
N SER A 130 17.97 16.08 2.33
CA SER A 130 18.06 14.69 1.89
C SER A 130 18.71 13.79 2.93
N ALA A 131 18.42 12.50 2.90
CA ALA A 131 19.23 11.52 3.61
C ALA A 131 20.73 11.59 3.25
N VAL A 132 21.58 11.20 4.19
CA VAL A 132 23.03 11.14 3.99
C VAL A 132 23.39 10.20 2.85
N GLY A 133 24.09 10.70 1.84
CA GLY A 133 24.55 9.92 0.68
C GLY A 133 23.50 9.68 -0.41
N SER A 134 22.27 10.18 -0.22
CA SER A 134 21.20 10.17 -1.23
C SER A 134 21.11 11.53 -1.91
N PRO A 135 21.11 11.63 -3.25
CA PRO A 135 20.79 12.89 -3.93
C PRO A 135 19.34 13.36 -3.72
N GLY A 136 18.43 12.50 -3.25
CA GLY A 136 17.08 12.88 -2.85
C GLY A 136 16.14 13.25 -4.00
N ALA A 137 16.31 12.66 -5.19
CA ALA A 137 15.49 13.02 -6.35
C ALA A 137 14.00 12.67 -6.18
N ALA A 138 13.72 11.50 -5.61
CA ALA A 138 12.36 11.14 -5.21
C ALA A 138 11.99 11.77 -3.87
N ASP A 139 12.94 11.81 -2.93
CA ASP A 139 12.74 12.01 -1.50
C ASP A 139 13.63 13.17 -1.00
N ASP A 140 13.12 14.41 -0.95
CA ASP A 140 11.80 14.84 -1.46
C ASP A 140 11.88 16.01 -2.45
N ALA A 141 12.89 16.00 -3.33
CA ALA A 141 12.95 16.94 -4.45
C ALA A 141 11.70 16.85 -5.35
N THR A 142 11.05 15.68 -5.40
CA THR A 142 9.80 15.46 -6.14
C THR A 142 8.62 16.21 -5.51
N GLY A 143 8.42 16.13 -4.20
CA GLY A 143 7.40 16.91 -3.50
C GLY A 143 7.62 18.40 -3.67
N VAL A 144 8.84 18.89 -3.46
CA VAL A 144 9.18 20.32 -3.67
C VAL A 144 8.89 20.76 -5.11
N ALA A 145 9.35 20.00 -6.11
CA ALA A 145 9.08 20.31 -7.51
C ALA A 145 7.59 20.29 -7.87
N ALA A 146 6.84 19.33 -7.30
CA ALA A 146 5.40 19.23 -7.48
C ALA A 146 4.65 20.45 -6.90
N ILE A 147 5.08 20.98 -5.76
CA ILE A 147 4.52 22.20 -5.18
C ILE A 147 4.81 23.40 -6.08
N LEU A 148 6.05 23.57 -6.55
CA LEU A 148 6.45 24.73 -7.36
C LEU A 148 5.70 24.77 -8.72
N GLU A 149 5.56 23.63 -9.40
CA GLU A 149 4.75 23.54 -10.62
C GLU A 149 3.24 23.68 -10.32
N GLY A 150 2.78 23.18 -9.17
CA GLY A 150 1.41 23.36 -8.69
C GLY A 150 1.04 24.84 -8.48
N VAL A 151 1.91 25.62 -7.84
CA VAL A 151 1.75 27.08 -7.68
C VAL A 151 1.60 27.77 -9.04
N ARG A 152 2.47 27.45 -10.00
CA ARG A 152 2.42 27.99 -11.36
C ARG A 152 1.07 27.69 -12.04
N ALA A 153 0.57 26.46 -11.90
CA ALA A 153 -0.70 26.04 -12.46
C ALA A 153 -1.90 26.72 -11.77
N ILE A 154 -1.89 26.85 -10.45
CA ILE A 154 -2.93 27.54 -9.67
C ILE A 154 -3.01 29.02 -10.07
N GLN A 155 -1.86 29.70 -10.22
CA GLN A 155 -1.82 31.09 -10.71
C GLN A 155 -2.45 31.23 -12.09
N ALA A 156 -2.18 30.29 -13.00
CA ALA A 156 -2.77 30.28 -14.34
C ALA A 156 -4.29 30.02 -14.36
N ARG A 157 -4.84 29.36 -13.32
CA ARG A 157 -6.30 29.19 -13.12
C ARG A 157 -6.98 30.46 -12.57
N GLY A 158 -6.22 31.50 -12.25
CA GLY A 158 -6.73 32.74 -11.68
C GLY A 158 -6.94 32.69 -10.16
N PRO A 159 -7.29 33.83 -9.55
CA PRO A 159 -7.29 33.99 -8.09
C PRO A 159 -8.21 32.98 -7.41
N ALA A 160 -7.72 32.41 -6.30
CA ALA A 160 -8.50 31.54 -5.44
C ALA A 160 -9.08 32.31 -4.25
N LYS A 161 -9.97 31.68 -3.48
CA LYS A 161 -10.58 32.33 -2.31
C LYS A 161 -9.58 32.54 -1.18
N ARG A 162 -8.79 31.51 -0.88
CA ARG A 162 -7.88 31.45 0.27
C ARG A 162 -6.44 31.69 -0.13
N ASP A 163 -5.64 32.10 0.83
CA ASP A 163 -4.19 32.11 0.71
C ASP A 163 -3.67 30.67 0.57
N LEU A 164 -2.70 30.49 -0.32
CA LEU A 164 -1.86 29.29 -0.39
C LEU A 164 -0.52 29.59 0.27
N ILE A 165 -0.23 28.89 1.36
CA ILE A 165 1.08 28.90 1.99
C ILE A 165 1.91 27.78 1.35
N VAL A 166 3.07 28.13 0.80
CA VAL A 166 4.07 27.18 0.35
C VAL A 166 5.08 27.05 1.48
N LEU A 167 5.13 25.87 2.11
CA LEU A 167 6.03 25.57 3.21
C LEU A 167 7.00 24.48 2.78
N ILE A 168 8.25 24.86 2.53
CA ILE A 168 9.33 23.92 2.25
C ILE A 168 10.15 23.74 3.52
N THR A 169 10.03 22.58 4.16
CA THR A 169 10.58 22.26 5.49
C THR A 169 12.02 21.78 5.41
N ASP A 170 12.79 22.02 6.47
CA ASP A 170 14.15 21.52 6.66
C ASP A 170 14.17 20.47 7.79
N ALA A 171 15.21 19.63 7.83
CA ALA A 171 15.47 18.67 8.88
C ALA A 171 14.34 17.66 9.12
N GLU A 172 13.65 17.22 8.06
CA GLU A 172 12.69 16.11 8.13
C GLU A 172 13.44 14.83 8.52
N GLU A 173 14.52 14.53 7.78
CA GLU A 173 15.25 13.26 7.77
C GLU A 173 15.92 12.91 9.10
N ILE A 174 16.09 13.93 9.95
CA ILE A 174 16.72 13.82 11.26
C ILE A 174 15.72 13.91 12.41
N GLY A 175 14.49 14.39 12.18
CA GLY A 175 13.49 14.45 13.25
C GLY A 175 12.25 15.33 13.04
N LEU A 176 11.84 15.64 11.80
CA LEU A 176 10.65 16.47 11.50
C LEU A 176 10.74 17.89 12.09
N ASP A 177 11.96 18.38 12.30
CA ASP A 177 12.19 19.57 13.12
C ASP A 177 11.71 20.84 12.40
N GLY A 178 11.78 20.89 11.07
CA GLY A 178 11.23 21.98 10.26
C GLY A 178 9.73 22.15 10.47
N ALA A 179 8.94 21.08 10.33
CA ALA A 179 7.51 21.14 10.60
C ALA A 179 7.22 21.50 12.07
N ARG A 180 7.97 20.92 13.02
CA ARG A 180 7.86 21.26 14.46
C ARG A 180 8.05 22.76 14.69
N ILE A 181 9.09 23.36 14.11
CA ILE A 181 9.40 24.78 14.25
C ILE A 181 8.29 25.64 13.65
N PHE A 182 7.79 25.31 12.45
CA PHE A 182 6.72 26.08 11.82
C PHE A 182 5.43 26.04 12.65
N PHE A 183 4.94 24.84 12.97
CA PHE A 183 3.64 24.65 13.62
C PHE A 183 3.63 25.00 15.11
N ASN A 184 4.78 25.23 15.74
CA ASN A 184 4.84 25.74 17.12
C ASN A 184 5.10 27.25 17.19
N GLU A 185 5.93 27.79 16.30
CA GLU A 185 6.54 29.11 16.50
C GLU A 185 6.10 30.13 15.45
N HIS A 186 5.80 29.70 14.22
CA HIS A 186 5.56 30.64 13.12
C HIS A 186 4.19 31.34 13.23
N PRO A 187 4.08 32.68 13.06
CA PRO A 187 2.79 33.37 13.17
C PRO A 187 1.70 32.85 12.22
N LEU A 188 2.07 32.44 10.99
CA LEU A 188 1.14 31.89 10.01
C LEU A 188 0.50 30.56 10.43
N ARG A 189 1.05 29.84 11.42
CA ARG A 189 0.47 28.57 11.90
C ARG A 189 -1.00 28.73 12.30
N SER A 190 -1.36 29.88 12.88
CA SER A 190 -2.71 30.20 13.35
C SER A 190 -3.73 30.36 12.21
N ARG A 191 -3.25 30.56 10.98
CA ARG A 191 -4.05 30.70 9.77
C ARG A 191 -4.29 29.38 9.06
N VAL A 192 -3.53 28.33 9.37
CA VAL A 192 -3.59 27.06 8.64
C VAL A 192 -4.90 26.35 8.93
N GLY A 193 -5.70 26.12 7.88
CA GLY A 193 -6.94 25.36 7.96
C GLY A 193 -6.87 23.97 7.34
N MET A 194 -5.90 23.71 6.46
CA MET A 194 -5.70 22.42 5.80
C MET A 194 -4.25 22.29 5.31
N VAL A 195 -3.71 21.07 5.33
CA VAL A 195 -2.36 20.75 4.81
C VAL A 195 -2.45 19.74 3.66
N VAL A 196 -1.68 19.95 2.60
CA VAL A 196 -1.41 18.99 1.53
C VAL A 196 0.09 18.71 1.55
N ASN A 197 0.47 17.54 2.08
CA ASN A 197 1.86 17.12 2.25
C ASN A 197 2.24 16.08 1.19
N LEU A 198 3.46 16.18 0.66
CA LEU A 198 4.01 15.30 -0.36
C LEU A 198 5.28 14.64 0.18
N GLU A 199 5.47 13.37 -0.16
CA GLU A 199 6.54 12.50 0.35
C GLU A 199 6.89 11.41 -0.68
N ALA A 200 8.02 10.73 -0.48
CA ALA A 200 8.35 9.53 -1.23
C ALA A 200 9.15 8.51 -0.41
N ARG A 201 8.80 7.21 -0.54
CA ARG A 201 9.55 6.11 0.09
C ARG A 201 10.08 5.11 -0.92
N GLY A 202 10.51 5.61 -2.06
CA GLY A 202 10.94 4.83 -3.21
C GLY A 202 11.21 5.72 -4.42
N GLY A 203 11.49 5.11 -5.57
CA GLY A 203 11.82 5.84 -6.81
C GLY A 203 10.71 5.86 -7.85
N GLY A 204 9.54 5.29 -7.56
CA GLY A 204 8.43 5.31 -8.51
C GLY A 204 7.13 4.63 -8.05
N GLY A 205 6.27 4.29 -9.00
CA GLY A 205 4.93 3.77 -8.72
C GLY A 205 3.88 4.86 -8.52
N ARG A 206 2.62 4.46 -8.40
CA ARG A 206 1.50 5.39 -8.18
C ARG A 206 1.61 6.05 -6.80
N ALA A 207 1.21 7.31 -6.71
CA ALA A 207 1.18 8.06 -5.46
C ALA A 207 -0.15 7.83 -4.76
N ALA A 208 -0.12 7.28 -3.55
CA ALA A 208 -1.31 7.07 -2.74
C ALA A 208 -1.51 8.26 -1.79
N MET A 209 -2.76 8.71 -1.63
CA MET A 209 -3.15 9.50 -0.45
C MET A 209 -3.30 8.52 0.72
N PHE A 210 -2.24 8.37 1.52
CA PHE A 210 -2.10 7.29 2.50
C PHE A 210 -2.42 7.74 3.93
N GLU A 211 -2.47 9.04 4.20
CA GLU A 211 -2.78 9.58 5.52
C GLU A 211 -3.63 10.86 5.43
N THR A 212 -4.57 10.99 6.38
CA THR A 212 -5.41 12.18 6.58
C THR A 212 -5.74 12.32 8.06
N GLY A 213 -6.40 13.42 8.44
CA GLY A 213 -6.89 13.65 9.81
C GLY A 213 -8.05 12.73 10.20
N ARG A 214 -8.42 12.71 11.49
CA ARG A 214 -9.62 12.00 11.98
C ARG A 214 -10.91 12.76 11.62
N GLY A 215 -12.04 12.06 11.55
CA GLY A 215 -13.32 12.64 11.15
C GLY A 215 -13.34 13.01 9.67
N ASN A 216 -12.67 12.22 8.82
CA ASN A 216 -12.27 12.62 7.47
C ASN A 216 -13.37 12.64 6.40
N ALA A 217 -14.63 12.34 6.69
CA ALA A 217 -15.65 12.17 5.65
C ALA A 217 -15.78 13.37 4.69
N GLU A 218 -15.73 14.60 5.20
CA GLU A 218 -15.78 15.81 4.37
C GLU A 218 -14.48 16.01 3.56
N THR A 219 -13.32 15.75 4.17
CA THR A 219 -12.01 15.83 3.50
C THR A 219 -11.93 14.83 2.35
N ILE A 220 -12.35 13.59 2.58
CA ILE A 220 -12.43 12.55 1.55
C ILE A 220 -13.44 12.91 0.46
N ALA A 221 -14.53 13.60 0.78
CA ALA A 221 -15.49 14.06 -0.23
C ALA A 221 -14.89 15.12 -1.17
N VAL A 222 -14.05 16.03 -0.66
CA VAL A 222 -13.29 16.98 -1.49
C VAL A 222 -12.27 16.24 -2.34
N TYR A 223 -11.48 15.36 -1.73
CA TYR A 223 -10.47 14.56 -2.43
C TYR A 223 -11.09 13.69 -3.54
N GLU A 224 -12.23 13.06 -3.30
CA GLU A 224 -12.97 12.27 -4.29
C GLU A 224 -13.35 13.11 -5.53
N ARG A 225 -13.78 14.36 -5.36
CA ARG A 225 -14.11 15.25 -6.49
C ARG A 225 -12.86 15.72 -7.20
N ALA A 226 -11.84 16.11 -6.44
CA ALA A 226 -10.59 16.64 -6.97
C ALA A 226 -9.80 15.59 -7.78
N SER A 227 -9.62 14.40 -7.21
CA SER A 227 -8.81 13.31 -7.79
C SER A 227 -9.34 12.78 -9.12
N ARG A 228 -10.62 12.96 -9.45
CA ARG A 228 -11.18 12.64 -10.78
C ARG A 228 -10.58 13.47 -11.91
N ARG A 229 -10.06 14.66 -11.60
CA ARG A 229 -9.35 15.52 -12.55
C ARG A 229 -7.85 15.24 -12.58
N ALA A 230 -7.33 14.50 -11.60
CA ALA A 230 -5.91 14.22 -11.53
C ALA A 230 -5.51 13.23 -12.64
N THR A 231 -4.36 13.49 -13.26
CA THR A 231 -3.75 12.61 -14.25
C THR A 231 -3.43 11.28 -13.59
N GLY A 232 -4.02 10.18 -14.07
CA GLY A 232 -3.89 8.85 -13.46
C GLY A 232 -4.92 8.53 -12.38
N GLY A 233 -5.81 9.47 -12.02
CA GLY A 233 -6.93 9.30 -11.10
C GLY A 233 -6.53 9.08 -9.62
N PRO A 234 -7.49 8.78 -8.73
CA PRO A 234 -7.22 8.56 -7.31
C PRO A 234 -6.37 7.32 -7.05
N ASP A 235 -5.65 7.33 -5.94
CA ASP A 235 -5.11 6.12 -5.31
C ASP A 235 -5.18 6.32 -3.80
N SER A 236 -6.11 5.63 -3.12
CA SER A 236 -6.33 5.79 -1.68
C SER A 236 -7.39 4.83 -1.17
N ASN A 237 -7.25 4.40 0.07
CA ASN A 237 -8.26 3.62 0.77
C ASN A 237 -8.13 3.79 2.29
N SER A 238 -9.21 3.48 3.01
CA SER A 238 -9.25 3.61 4.47
C SER A 238 -8.39 2.58 5.21
N LEU A 239 -7.95 1.50 4.54
CA LEU A 239 -7.01 0.52 5.12
C LEU A 239 -5.60 1.11 5.22
N ALA A 240 -5.13 1.81 4.19
CA ALA A 240 -3.83 2.47 4.19
C ALA A 240 -3.74 3.48 5.35
N ILE A 241 -4.76 4.31 5.52
CA ILE A 241 -4.85 5.28 6.63
C ILE A 241 -4.82 4.55 7.98
N PHE A 242 -5.67 3.53 8.16
CA PHE A 242 -5.75 2.78 9.42
C PHE A 242 -4.41 2.12 9.77
N VAL A 243 -3.76 1.49 8.79
CA VAL A 243 -2.47 0.82 8.99
C VAL A 243 -1.39 1.85 9.33
N TYR A 244 -1.31 2.95 8.58
CA TYR A 244 -0.31 3.98 8.79
C TYR A 244 -0.45 4.67 10.16
N GLU A 245 -1.67 4.96 10.62
CA GLU A 245 -1.91 5.54 11.94
C GLU A 245 -1.41 4.66 13.11
N ASN A 246 -1.23 3.36 12.87
CA ASN A 246 -0.72 2.40 13.87
C ASN A 246 0.77 2.06 13.68
N MET A 247 1.45 2.70 12.73
CA MET A 247 2.88 2.52 12.50
C MET A 247 3.70 3.56 13.27
N PRO A 248 4.94 3.23 13.69
CA PRO A 248 5.85 4.19 14.32
C PRO A 248 6.52 5.13 13.29
N ASN A 249 5.85 5.40 12.18
CA ASN A 249 6.34 6.21 11.07
C ASN A 249 5.79 7.64 11.18
N GLY A 250 6.54 8.61 10.69
CA GLY A 250 6.14 10.00 10.66
C GLY A 250 6.62 10.66 9.37
N THR A 251 5.99 11.78 9.05
CA THR A 251 6.35 12.73 7.98
C THR A 251 6.12 14.12 8.55
N ASP A 252 6.44 15.17 7.81
CA ASP A 252 6.13 16.53 8.26
C ASP A 252 4.64 16.75 8.56
N TYR A 253 3.72 16.00 7.95
CA TYR A 253 2.28 16.08 8.26
C TYR A 253 1.91 15.55 9.65
N THR A 254 2.75 14.73 10.28
CA THR A 254 2.51 14.21 11.63
C THR A 254 2.33 15.35 12.64
N ILE A 255 3.17 16.38 12.57
CA ILE A 255 3.15 17.54 13.48
C ILE A 255 1.80 18.29 13.45
N PRO A 256 1.32 18.82 12.30
CA PRO A 256 0.03 19.50 12.24
C PRO A 256 -1.15 18.56 12.53
N LYS A 257 -1.08 17.29 12.12
CA LYS A 257 -2.13 16.31 12.41
C LYS A 257 -2.32 16.10 13.91
N GLU A 258 -1.24 15.98 14.69
CA GLU A 258 -1.29 15.87 16.15
C GLU A 258 -1.86 17.12 16.82
N GLN A 259 -1.72 18.28 16.17
CA GLN A 259 -2.34 19.54 16.59
C GLN A 259 -3.79 19.70 16.12
N GLY A 260 -4.37 18.69 15.47
CA GLY A 260 -5.76 18.69 15.01
C GLY A 260 -5.99 19.40 13.67
N VAL A 261 -4.94 19.73 12.93
CA VAL A 261 -5.04 20.33 11.59
C VAL A 261 -5.33 19.23 10.56
N PRO A 262 -6.47 19.28 9.85
CA PRO A 262 -6.78 18.29 8.82
C PRO A 262 -5.84 18.44 7.62
N GLY A 263 -5.73 17.38 6.82
CA GLY A 263 -4.83 17.36 5.68
C GLY A 263 -4.91 16.11 4.83
N LEU A 264 -4.16 16.12 3.75
CA LEU A 264 -3.97 15.03 2.81
C LEU A 264 -2.47 14.80 2.67
N ASN A 265 -2.01 13.58 2.94
CA ASN A 265 -0.61 13.21 2.81
C ASN A 265 -0.44 12.20 1.66
N PHE A 266 0.44 12.51 0.72
CA PHE A 266 0.63 11.73 -0.50
C PHE A 266 2.04 11.17 -0.57
N ALA A 267 2.18 9.89 -0.93
CA ALA A 267 3.47 9.28 -1.21
C ALA A 267 3.38 8.19 -2.26
N PHE A 268 4.45 8.01 -3.03
CA PHE A 268 4.69 6.77 -3.76
C PHE A 268 5.80 5.97 -3.08
N ILE A 269 5.67 4.65 -3.12
CA ILE A 269 6.54 3.71 -2.37
C ILE A 269 7.14 2.60 -3.26
N GLY A 270 6.89 2.66 -4.58
CA GLY A 270 7.44 1.72 -5.55
C GLY A 270 8.93 1.96 -5.80
N ARG A 271 9.61 0.97 -6.36
CA ARG A 271 11.09 0.94 -6.46
C ARG A 271 11.76 1.21 -5.10
N PRO A 272 11.44 0.43 -4.05
CA PRO A 272 11.86 0.69 -2.66
C PRO A 272 13.39 0.74 -2.48
N GLY A 273 14.17 0.07 -3.34
CA GLY A 273 15.64 0.12 -3.30
C GLY A 273 16.27 1.50 -3.56
N GLN A 274 15.49 2.48 -4.02
CA GLN A 274 15.94 3.87 -4.18
C GLN A 274 15.74 4.73 -2.91
N TYR A 275 14.99 4.26 -1.90
CA TYR A 275 14.79 5.00 -0.66
C TYR A 275 16.11 5.18 0.11
N HIS A 276 16.46 6.43 0.43
CA HIS A 276 17.73 6.84 1.07
C HIS A 276 18.97 6.23 0.40
N SER A 277 18.95 6.14 -0.94
CA SER A 277 19.97 5.46 -1.74
C SER A 277 20.74 6.44 -2.62
N ALA A 278 22.03 6.17 -2.86
CA ALA A 278 22.84 6.90 -3.82
C ALA A 278 22.28 6.84 -5.26
N THR A 279 21.39 5.89 -5.53
CA THR A 279 20.70 5.73 -6.82
C THR A 279 19.43 6.57 -6.96
N SER A 280 19.03 7.32 -5.92
CA SER A 280 17.92 8.28 -5.97
C SER A 280 18.31 9.55 -6.74
N THR A 281 18.64 9.40 -8.02
CA THR A 281 19.05 10.47 -8.93
C THR A 281 17.88 10.94 -9.81
N PRO A 282 17.93 12.16 -10.37
CA PRO A 282 16.89 12.65 -11.28
C PRO A 282 16.64 11.74 -12.49
N GLU A 283 17.65 11.02 -12.96
CA GLU A 283 17.56 10.10 -14.10
C GLU A 283 16.88 8.78 -13.74
N ALA A 284 16.92 8.37 -12.47
CA ALA A 284 16.36 7.11 -11.98
C ALA A 284 14.89 7.24 -11.52
N LEU A 285 14.44 8.48 -11.26
CA LEU A 285 13.07 8.81 -10.87
C LEU A 285 12.08 8.42 -11.97
N ASP A 286 10.97 7.80 -11.58
CA ASP A 286 9.83 7.58 -12.49
C ASP A 286 9.08 8.88 -12.76
N PRO A 287 9.13 9.44 -13.99
CA PRO A 287 8.44 10.69 -14.30
C PRO A 287 6.91 10.55 -14.23
N GLY A 288 6.38 9.33 -14.39
CA GLY A 288 4.96 9.06 -14.19
C GLY A 288 4.52 9.19 -12.73
N SER A 289 5.41 8.90 -11.79
CA SER A 289 5.17 9.11 -10.35
C SER A 289 5.11 10.60 -10.01
N LEU A 290 6.07 11.39 -10.51
CA LEU A 290 6.04 12.85 -10.39
C LEU A 290 4.77 13.44 -11.01
N GLN A 291 4.36 12.94 -12.19
CA GLN A 291 3.10 13.37 -12.81
C GLN A 291 1.89 13.06 -11.92
N HIS A 292 1.84 11.86 -11.34
CA HIS A 292 0.70 11.42 -10.55
C HIS A 292 0.60 12.16 -9.21
N ILE A 293 1.70 12.24 -8.45
CA ILE A 293 1.71 12.93 -7.16
C ILE A 293 1.43 14.42 -7.33
N GLY A 294 2.08 15.08 -8.30
CA GLY A 294 1.92 16.50 -8.55
C GLY A 294 0.54 16.86 -9.09
N SER A 295 -0.04 16.03 -9.95
CA SER A 295 -1.42 16.24 -10.42
C SER A 295 -2.44 16.04 -9.30
N GLN A 296 -2.26 15.06 -8.41
CA GLN A 296 -3.14 14.89 -7.26
C GLN A 296 -3.04 16.05 -6.28
N ALA A 297 -1.82 16.50 -5.97
CA ALA A 297 -1.56 17.65 -5.12
C ALA A 297 -2.17 18.93 -5.69
N LEU A 298 -1.97 19.19 -6.99
CA LEU A 298 -2.56 20.34 -7.69
C LEU A 298 -4.08 20.34 -7.58
N GLU A 299 -4.74 19.24 -7.96
CA GLU A 299 -6.20 19.20 -8.00
C GLU A 299 -6.82 19.27 -6.61
N ALA A 300 -6.21 18.62 -5.62
CA ALA A 300 -6.66 18.66 -4.24
C ALA A 300 -6.51 20.06 -3.64
N THR A 301 -5.33 20.68 -3.79
CA THR A 301 -5.06 22.04 -3.30
C THR A 301 -5.96 23.06 -3.98
N ASP A 302 -6.08 23.03 -5.32
CA ASP A 302 -6.94 23.97 -6.06
C ASP A 302 -8.41 23.86 -5.64
N ALA A 303 -8.91 22.63 -5.38
CA ALA A 303 -10.25 22.44 -4.84
C ALA A 303 -10.40 23.08 -3.45
N LEU A 304 -9.47 22.81 -2.52
CA LEU A 304 -9.50 23.35 -1.16
C LEU A 304 -9.40 24.89 -1.13
N LEU A 305 -8.56 25.47 -1.98
CA LEU A 305 -8.40 26.91 -2.11
C LEU A 305 -9.69 27.59 -2.61
N ARG A 306 -10.55 26.87 -3.34
CA ARG A 306 -11.78 27.38 -3.96
C ARG A 306 -13.07 26.99 -3.24
N GLU A 307 -13.02 26.06 -2.28
CA GLU A 307 -14.21 25.61 -1.52
C GLU A 307 -14.95 26.77 -0.82
N ALA A 308 -16.26 26.67 -0.64
CA ALA A 308 -16.99 27.71 0.09
C ALA A 308 -16.53 27.78 1.55
N ALA A 309 -16.39 26.63 2.19
CA ALA A 309 -15.83 26.43 3.52
C ALA A 309 -14.87 25.22 3.49
N LEU A 310 -13.79 25.25 4.28
CA LEU A 310 -12.91 24.09 4.39
C LEU A 310 -13.64 22.93 5.08
N PRO A 311 -13.30 21.67 4.72
CA PRO A 311 -13.83 20.48 5.38
C PRO A 311 -13.66 20.51 6.89
N LYS A 312 -14.67 20.03 7.61
CA LYS A 312 -14.64 19.86 9.07
C LYS A 312 -14.48 18.39 9.44
N ALA A 313 -13.83 18.16 10.58
CA ALA A 313 -13.80 16.84 11.19
C ALA A 313 -15.21 16.45 11.64
N THR A 314 -15.73 15.35 11.09
CA THR A 314 -17.05 14.79 11.43
C THR A 314 -16.91 13.33 11.84
N VAL A 315 -17.27 12.39 10.97
CA VAL A 315 -17.06 10.95 11.14
C VAL A 315 -16.02 10.48 10.14
N ASP A 316 -15.33 9.39 10.45
CA ASP A 316 -14.49 8.73 9.45
C ASP A 316 -15.36 8.10 8.37
N ARG A 317 -14.85 8.11 7.14
CA ARG A 317 -15.46 7.39 6.02
C ARG A 317 -14.71 6.09 5.77
N VAL A 318 -15.45 5.01 5.51
CA VAL A 318 -14.87 3.76 4.98
C VAL A 318 -14.90 3.87 3.47
N TYR A 319 -13.75 3.77 2.80
CA TYR A 319 -13.68 3.98 1.36
C TYR A 319 -12.49 3.29 0.73
N ALA A 320 -12.56 3.13 -0.59
CA ALA A 320 -11.42 2.75 -1.40
C ALA A 320 -11.60 3.20 -2.85
N ASP A 321 -10.48 3.43 -3.55
CA ASP A 321 -10.49 3.61 -4.99
C ASP A 321 -10.86 2.31 -5.72
N VAL A 322 -11.44 2.46 -6.90
CA VAL A 322 -11.77 1.37 -7.81
C VAL A 322 -10.94 1.56 -9.07
N PHE A 323 -9.83 0.83 -9.16
CA PHE A 323 -8.91 0.83 -10.31
C PHE A 323 -8.38 2.22 -10.68
N GLY A 324 -8.23 3.10 -9.68
CA GLY A 324 -7.86 4.49 -9.88
C GLY A 324 -8.82 5.29 -10.77
N GLN A 325 -10.09 4.90 -10.90
CA GLN A 325 -11.08 5.63 -11.69
C GLN A 325 -12.01 6.50 -10.84
N PHE A 326 -12.43 5.98 -9.69
CA PHE A 326 -13.32 6.67 -8.75
C PHE A 326 -13.18 6.05 -7.36
N ILE A 327 -13.66 6.77 -6.34
CA ILE A 327 -13.72 6.29 -4.97
C ILE A 327 -15.15 5.83 -4.66
N ILE A 328 -15.28 4.67 -4.03
CA ILE A 328 -16.54 4.24 -3.40
C ILE A 328 -16.35 4.23 -1.89
N GLY A 329 -17.39 4.58 -1.14
CA GLY A 329 -17.31 4.57 0.30
C GLY A 329 -18.65 4.79 0.99
N HIS A 330 -18.70 4.44 2.27
CA HIS A 330 -19.89 4.52 3.11
C HIS A 330 -19.50 4.91 4.55
N ALA A 331 -20.50 5.27 5.36
CA ALA A 331 -20.30 5.45 6.79
C ALA A 331 -19.95 4.11 7.47
N PRO A 332 -19.14 4.09 8.54
CA PRO A 332 -18.73 2.86 9.23
C PRO A 332 -19.89 1.93 9.59
N ALA A 333 -20.97 2.46 10.16
CA ALA A 333 -22.13 1.67 10.58
C ALA A 333 -22.84 0.93 9.43
N PHE A 334 -22.76 1.46 8.20
CA PHE A 334 -23.40 0.85 7.03
C PHE A 334 -22.77 -0.50 6.64
N GLY A 335 -21.55 -0.80 7.10
CA GLY A 335 -20.93 -2.11 6.91
C GLY A 335 -21.75 -3.28 7.46
N TRP A 336 -22.52 -3.06 8.54
CA TRP A 336 -23.44 -4.07 9.08
C TRP A 336 -24.60 -4.36 8.13
N ALA A 337 -25.12 -3.36 7.44
CA ALA A 337 -26.17 -3.55 6.43
C ALA A 337 -25.63 -4.36 5.23
N LEU A 338 -24.41 -4.06 4.77
CA LEU A 338 -23.75 -4.82 3.71
C LEU A 338 -23.53 -6.30 4.10
N LEU A 339 -23.11 -6.56 5.35
CA LEU A 339 -23.00 -7.93 5.87
C LEU A 339 -24.34 -8.64 5.97
N GLY A 340 -25.40 -7.94 6.39
CA GLY A 340 -26.76 -8.48 6.41
C GLY A 340 -27.24 -8.89 5.02
N ILE A 341 -27.00 -8.05 4.00
CA ILE A 341 -27.31 -8.38 2.60
C ILE A 341 -26.48 -9.58 2.14
N ALA A 342 -25.19 -9.61 2.42
CA ALA A 342 -24.32 -10.72 2.06
C ALA A 342 -24.77 -12.04 2.70
N ALA A 343 -25.23 -12.01 3.96
CA ALA A 343 -25.75 -13.18 4.66
C ALA A 343 -27.05 -13.70 4.01
N VAL A 344 -27.98 -12.81 3.63
CA VAL A 344 -29.21 -13.21 2.91
C VAL A 344 -28.90 -13.86 1.57
N LEU A 345 -27.99 -13.27 0.78
CA LEU A 345 -27.55 -13.83 -0.50
C LEU A 345 -26.86 -15.20 -0.32
N TRP A 346 -26.01 -15.32 0.71
CA TRP A 346 -25.35 -16.57 1.07
C TRP A 346 -26.36 -17.65 1.45
N LEU A 347 -27.36 -17.31 2.29
CA LEU A 347 -28.42 -18.24 2.69
C LEU A 347 -29.26 -18.70 1.49
N PHE A 348 -29.57 -17.80 0.57
CA PHE A 348 -30.26 -18.15 -0.68
C PHE A 348 -29.44 -19.13 -1.53
N ALA A 349 -28.14 -18.88 -1.70
CA ALA A 349 -27.25 -19.78 -2.43
C ALA A 349 -27.14 -21.16 -1.75
N ALA A 350 -27.00 -21.18 -0.42
CA ALA A 350 -26.95 -22.39 0.38
C ALA A 350 -28.25 -23.20 0.30
N TRP A 351 -29.41 -22.53 0.32
CA TRP A 351 -30.71 -23.15 0.11
C TRP A 351 -30.79 -23.81 -1.27
N GLY A 352 -30.45 -23.09 -2.34
CA GLY A 352 -30.46 -23.64 -3.71
C GLY A 352 -29.51 -24.82 -3.89
N ALA A 353 -28.28 -24.70 -3.38
CA ALA A 353 -27.29 -25.78 -3.39
C ALA A 353 -27.76 -27.02 -2.62
N ARG A 354 -28.34 -26.83 -1.43
CA ARG A 354 -28.87 -27.93 -0.61
C ARG A 354 -29.96 -28.71 -1.33
N HIS A 355 -30.92 -28.04 -1.96
CA HIS A 355 -32.01 -28.70 -2.69
C HIS A 355 -31.51 -29.39 -3.97
N ALA A 356 -30.51 -28.83 -4.65
CA ALA A 356 -30.02 -29.37 -5.91
C ALA A 356 -28.97 -30.49 -5.76
N THR A 357 -28.17 -30.49 -4.69
CA THR A 357 -27.01 -31.38 -4.53
C THR A 357 -26.97 -32.15 -3.21
N GLY A 358 -27.91 -31.92 -2.29
CA GLY A 358 -27.90 -32.54 -0.96
C GLY A 358 -26.83 -31.99 -0.01
N LEU A 359 -26.37 -30.75 -0.23
CA LEU A 359 -25.34 -30.09 0.58
C LEU A 359 -25.66 -30.17 2.10
N THR A 360 -24.68 -30.59 2.90
CA THR A 360 -24.79 -30.70 4.36
C THR A 360 -24.01 -29.61 5.09
N PHE A 361 -24.33 -29.39 6.37
CA PHE A 361 -23.54 -28.50 7.23
C PHE A 361 -22.10 -28.97 7.41
N ALA A 362 -21.86 -30.28 7.38
CA ALA A 362 -20.52 -30.85 7.45
C ALA A 362 -19.68 -30.47 6.21
N ASP A 363 -20.29 -30.39 5.02
CA ASP A 363 -19.60 -29.98 3.80
C ASP A 363 -19.16 -28.50 3.86
N VAL A 364 -20.02 -27.63 4.39
CA VAL A 364 -19.71 -26.21 4.63
C VAL A 364 -18.61 -26.08 5.69
N GLY A 365 -18.70 -26.84 6.78
CA GLY A 365 -17.65 -26.90 7.81
C GLY A 365 -16.30 -27.36 7.26
N GLY A 366 -16.28 -28.36 6.36
CA GLY A 366 -15.07 -28.76 5.64
C GLY A 366 -14.48 -27.62 4.80
N GLY A 367 -15.33 -26.78 4.19
CA GLY A 367 -14.88 -25.58 3.47
C GLY A 367 -14.23 -24.54 4.38
N VAL A 368 -14.81 -24.30 5.56
CA VAL A 368 -14.21 -23.43 6.60
C VAL A 368 -12.84 -23.96 7.01
N LEU A 369 -12.73 -25.26 7.32
CA LEU A 369 -11.46 -25.89 7.70
C LEU A 369 -10.42 -25.84 6.59
N SER A 370 -10.82 -25.97 5.33
CA SER A 370 -9.92 -25.79 4.18
C SER A 370 -9.40 -24.35 4.08
N GLY A 371 -10.22 -23.35 4.40
CA GLY A 371 -9.79 -21.95 4.50
C GLY A 371 -8.80 -21.72 5.64
N VAL A 372 -9.08 -22.28 6.83
CA VAL A 372 -8.16 -22.21 7.99
C VAL A 372 -6.82 -22.89 7.68
N TRP A 373 -6.84 -24.05 7.01
CA TRP A 373 -5.63 -24.73 6.55
C TRP A 373 -4.81 -23.85 5.58
N THR A 374 -5.48 -23.16 4.66
CA THR A 374 -4.83 -22.27 3.69
C THR A 374 -4.09 -21.14 4.42
N VAL A 375 -4.75 -20.46 5.35
CA VAL A 375 -4.18 -19.35 6.11
C VAL A 375 -2.98 -19.82 6.96
N THR A 376 -3.17 -20.89 7.74
CA THR A 376 -2.13 -21.40 8.65
C THR A 376 -0.92 -21.96 7.90
N THR A 377 -1.13 -22.68 6.79
CA THR A 377 -0.03 -23.14 5.92
C THR A 377 0.73 -21.97 5.33
N ALA A 378 0.02 -20.92 4.91
CA ALA A 378 0.67 -19.77 4.29
C ALA A 378 1.44 -18.90 5.29
N ILE A 379 1.01 -18.80 6.55
CA ILE A 379 1.83 -18.18 7.62
C ILE A 379 3.20 -18.88 7.71
N VAL A 380 3.21 -20.22 7.70
CA VAL A 380 4.46 -21.01 7.79
C VAL A 380 5.32 -20.84 6.55
N LEU A 381 4.75 -21.05 5.36
CA LEU A 381 5.52 -21.08 4.12
C LEU A 381 5.94 -19.69 3.63
N THR A 382 5.17 -18.64 3.91
CA THR A 382 5.64 -17.26 3.63
C THR A 382 6.72 -16.83 4.64
N GLY A 383 6.67 -17.31 5.88
CA GLY A 383 7.76 -17.21 6.84
C GLY A 383 9.06 -17.87 6.32
N LEU A 384 8.95 -19.04 5.69
CA LEU A 384 10.11 -19.71 5.05
C LEU A 384 10.72 -18.82 3.97
N ILE A 385 9.90 -18.28 3.06
CA ILE A 385 10.38 -17.39 1.99
C ILE A 385 11.12 -16.17 2.56
N ARG A 386 10.58 -15.56 3.61
CA ARG A 386 11.23 -14.43 4.30
C ARG A 386 12.63 -14.78 4.82
N VAL A 387 12.74 -15.92 5.49
CA VAL A 387 14.02 -16.39 6.03
C VAL A 387 15.02 -16.72 4.92
N LEU A 388 14.56 -17.33 3.82
CA LEU A 388 15.40 -17.64 2.65
C LEU A 388 15.90 -16.39 1.92
N ALA A 389 15.13 -15.29 1.95
CA ALA A 389 15.55 -14.00 1.41
C ALA A 389 16.66 -13.31 2.26
N GLY A 390 17.15 -13.98 3.30
CA GLY A 390 18.25 -13.58 4.16
C GLY A 390 17.79 -12.96 5.48
N PRO A 391 18.72 -12.50 6.32
CA PRO A 391 18.40 -11.90 7.62
C PRO A 391 17.58 -10.60 7.44
N MET A 392 16.26 -10.77 7.35
CA MET A 392 15.24 -9.72 7.39
C MET A 392 14.61 -9.65 8.80
N GLY A 393 15.40 -10.00 9.81
CA GLY A 393 14.99 -10.30 11.19
C GLY A 393 14.27 -9.15 11.91
N GLN A 394 13.52 -9.51 12.95
CA GLN A 394 12.37 -8.77 13.54
C GLN A 394 12.62 -7.38 14.16
N ARG A 395 13.83 -6.84 14.08
CA ARG A 395 14.10 -5.40 14.23
C ARG A 395 15.26 -5.15 13.28
N ALA A 396 15.14 -4.18 12.37
CA ALA A 396 16.31 -3.65 11.71
C ALA A 396 17.22 -3.06 12.80
N GLY A 397 18.11 -3.88 13.35
CA GLY A 397 19.01 -3.50 14.44
C GLY A 397 20.00 -2.41 14.01
N SER A 398 20.10 -2.16 12.71
CA SER A 398 20.81 -1.05 12.09
C SER A 398 20.05 -0.52 10.87
N MET A 399 20.25 0.77 10.57
CA MET A 399 19.74 1.46 9.37
C MET A 399 20.14 0.74 8.07
N GLU A 400 21.33 0.14 8.06
CA GLU A 400 21.86 -0.63 6.93
C GLU A 400 21.05 -1.90 6.65
N SER A 401 20.62 -2.60 7.70
CA SER A 401 19.77 -3.79 7.57
C SER A 401 18.41 -3.43 6.97
N TYR A 402 17.88 -2.26 7.33
CA TYR A 402 16.63 -1.74 6.79
C TYR A 402 16.73 -1.41 5.29
N TYR A 403 17.79 -0.72 4.84
CA TYR A 403 17.95 -0.42 3.40
C TYR A 403 18.30 -1.65 2.56
N LEU A 404 19.03 -2.62 3.12
CA LEU A 404 19.21 -3.91 2.47
C LEU A 404 17.88 -4.62 2.25
N MET A 405 16.98 -4.57 3.24
CA MET A 405 15.63 -5.12 3.11
C MET A 405 14.83 -4.41 2.01
N MET A 406 14.93 -3.08 1.89
CA MET A 406 14.28 -2.33 0.81
C MET A 406 14.75 -2.74 -0.59
N ARG A 407 16.06 -2.98 -0.77
CA ARG A 407 16.61 -3.47 -2.04
C ARG A 407 16.16 -4.90 -2.39
N ARG A 408 16.04 -5.77 -1.38
CA ARG A 408 15.61 -7.16 -1.56
C ARG A 408 14.09 -7.33 -1.67
N LEU A 409 13.31 -6.27 -1.39
CA LEU A 409 11.86 -6.36 -1.30
C LEU A 409 11.17 -6.90 -2.55
N PRO A 410 11.56 -6.52 -3.79
CA PRO A 410 10.93 -7.07 -5.01
C PRO A 410 11.13 -8.59 -5.17
N TRP A 411 12.29 -9.11 -4.76
CA TRP A 411 12.58 -10.55 -4.80
C TRP A 411 11.75 -11.30 -3.76
N LEU A 412 11.63 -10.73 -2.56
CA LEU A 412 10.79 -11.27 -1.51
C LEU A 412 9.32 -11.29 -1.96
N GLU A 413 8.82 -10.21 -2.55
CA GLU A 413 7.46 -10.10 -3.06
C GLU A 413 7.16 -11.19 -4.08
N ALA A 414 8.02 -11.33 -5.09
CA ALA A 414 7.88 -12.34 -6.13
C ALA A 414 7.88 -13.77 -5.54
N GLY A 415 8.80 -14.05 -4.60
CA GLY A 415 8.85 -15.33 -3.89
C GLY A 415 7.55 -15.61 -3.10
N VAL A 416 7.07 -14.61 -2.36
CA VAL A 416 5.84 -14.74 -1.55
C VAL A 416 4.62 -14.93 -2.45
N ALA A 417 4.49 -14.16 -3.54
CA ALA A 417 3.37 -14.27 -4.48
C ALA A 417 3.32 -15.67 -5.12
N LEU A 418 4.47 -16.22 -5.52
CA LEU A 418 4.56 -17.58 -6.06
C LEU A 418 4.20 -18.65 -5.01
N MET A 419 4.68 -18.50 -3.77
CA MET A 419 4.37 -19.42 -2.68
C MET A 419 2.87 -19.40 -2.33
N VAL A 420 2.29 -18.21 -2.23
CA VAL A 420 0.85 -18.04 -1.97
C VAL A 420 0.02 -18.62 -3.11
N THR A 421 0.46 -18.46 -4.37
CA THR A 421 -0.16 -19.10 -5.53
C THR A 421 -0.10 -20.63 -5.43
N ALA A 422 1.04 -21.21 -5.05
CA ALA A 422 1.19 -22.65 -4.83
C ALA A 422 0.21 -23.19 -3.78
N ILE A 423 0.06 -22.46 -2.67
CA ILE A 423 -0.85 -22.82 -1.57
C ILE A 423 -2.31 -22.72 -2.03
N ALA A 424 -2.69 -21.65 -2.71
CA ALA A 424 -4.04 -21.47 -3.25
C ALA A 424 -4.39 -22.58 -4.25
N LEU A 425 -3.48 -22.92 -5.16
CA LEU A 425 -3.67 -24.03 -6.11
C LEU A 425 -3.81 -25.37 -5.41
N THR A 426 -2.98 -25.63 -4.38
CA THR A 426 -3.08 -26.84 -3.54
C THR A 426 -4.42 -26.92 -2.82
N ALA A 427 -4.89 -25.81 -2.26
CA ALA A 427 -6.18 -25.74 -1.62
C ALA A 427 -7.30 -26.07 -2.62
N ILE A 428 -7.25 -25.51 -3.84
CA ILE A 428 -8.24 -25.69 -4.90
C ILE A 428 -8.34 -27.15 -5.36
N ILE A 429 -7.22 -27.85 -5.57
CA ILE A 429 -7.23 -29.24 -6.07
C ILE A 429 -7.44 -30.29 -4.98
N GLY A 430 -7.26 -29.92 -3.72
CA GLY A 430 -7.37 -30.81 -2.58
C GLY A 430 -6.04 -31.48 -2.21
N ARG A 431 -5.89 -31.73 -0.90
CA ARG A 431 -4.63 -32.15 -0.28
C ARG A 431 -4.27 -33.62 -0.55
N ASP A 432 -5.28 -34.45 -0.82
CA ASP A 432 -5.08 -35.86 -1.17
C ASP A 432 -4.24 -36.06 -2.43
N LEU A 433 -4.32 -35.13 -3.37
CA LEU A 433 -3.64 -35.28 -4.65
C LEU A 433 -2.11 -35.11 -4.54
N ILE A 434 -1.65 -34.33 -3.56
CA ILE A 434 -0.23 -34.15 -3.25
C ILE A 434 0.25 -35.18 -2.22
N GLY A 435 -0.66 -35.61 -1.34
CA GLY A 435 -0.39 -36.56 -0.26
C GLY A 435 -0.34 -35.85 1.10
N ARG A 436 -1.32 -36.17 1.95
CA ARG A 436 -1.51 -35.56 3.28
C ARG A 436 -0.27 -35.59 4.18
N ARG A 437 0.45 -36.72 4.19
CA ARG A 437 1.68 -36.89 4.99
C ARG A 437 2.84 -36.05 4.45
N VAL A 438 2.94 -35.93 3.12
CA VAL A 438 3.96 -35.11 2.47
C VAL A 438 3.73 -33.64 2.81
N LEU A 439 2.50 -33.16 2.69
CA LEU A 439 2.14 -31.78 3.05
C LEU A 439 2.43 -31.47 4.53
N ALA A 440 2.01 -32.36 5.45
CA ALA A 440 2.31 -32.19 6.87
C ALA A 440 3.83 -32.16 7.14
N GLY A 441 4.60 -33.05 6.50
CA GLY A 441 6.05 -33.10 6.61
C GLY A 441 6.71 -31.81 6.11
N VAL A 442 6.30 -31.30 4.94
CA VAL A 442 6.80 -30.03 4.38
C VAL A 442 6.51 -28.87 5.32
N ILE A 443 5.30 -28.77 5.88
CA ILE A 443 4.92 -27.72 6.84
C ILE A 443 5.80 -27.77 8.09
N VAL A 444 5.97 -28.95 8.69
CA VAL A 444 6.77 -29.12 9.91
C VAL A 444 8.25 -28.82 9.66
N LEU A 445 8.81 -29.31 8.55
CA LEU A 445 10.20 -29.01 8.14
C LEU A 445 10.39 -27.51 7.92
N SER A 446 9.47 -26.87 7.20
CA SER A 446 9.53 -25.43 6.94
C SER A 446 9.45 -24.62 8.22
N ALA A 447 8.54 -24.97 9.14
CA ALA A 447 8.45 -24.34 10.45
C ALA A 447 9.75 -24.51 11.26
N GLY A 448 10.36 -25.70 11.22
CA GLY A 448 11.65 -25.96 11.86
C GLY A 448 12.77 -25.05 11.33
N VAL A 449 12.86 -24.89 10.01
CA VAL A 449 13.84 -23.98 9.37
C VAL A 449 13.60 -22.53 9.80
N VAL A 450 12.34 -22.08 9.77
CA VAL A 450 11.98 -20.71 10.16
C VAL A 450 12.32 -20.44 11.62
N LEU A 451 12.02 -21.38 12.53
CA LEU A 451 12.31 -21.22 13.95
C LEU A 451 13.82 -21.26 14.24
N LEU A 452 14.58 -22.08 13.51
CA LEU A 452 16.03 -22.20 13.67
C LEU A 452 16.76 -20.91 13.26
N ILE A 453 16.35 -20.30 12.16
CA ILE A 453 17.04 -19.11 11.61
C ILE A 453 16.40 -17.81 12.09
N GLY A 454 15.07 -17.74 12.12
CA GLY A 454 14.29 -16.54 12.44
C GLY A 454 14.00 -16.35 13.93
N GLY A 455 14.26 -17.36 14.76
CA GLY A 455 13.97 -17.35 16.19
C GLY A 455 12.56 -17.86 16.53
N VAL A 456 12.25 -17.90 17.83
CA VAL A 456 10.99 -18.47 18.34
C VAL A 456 9.82 -17.52 18.10
N ASP A 457 8.79 -18.02 17.40
CA ASP A 457 7.53 -17.30 17.14
C ASP A 457 6.34 -18.20 17.51
N VAL A 458 5.56 -17.79 18.51
CA VAL A 458 4.41 -18.54 19.03
C VAL A 458 3.29 -18.64 17.99
N VAL A 459 3.08 -17.61 17.19
CA VAL A 459 2.05 -17.59 16.14
C VAL A 459 2.42 -18.59 15.05
N LEU A 460 3.69 -18.62 14.64
CA LEU A 460 4.20 -19.59 13.68
C LEU A 460 4.05 -21.04 14.19
N ILE A 461 4.40 -21.30 15.45
CA ILE A 461 4.26 -22.64 16.07
C ILE A 461 2.79 -23.07 16.07
N GLY A 462 1.88 -22.20 16.52
CA GLY A 462 0.44 -22.47 16.51
C GLY A 462 -0.09 -22.74 15.09
N ALA A 463 0.32 -21.93 14.12
CA ALA A 463 -0.05 -22.11 12.72
C ALA A 463 0.48 -23.45 12.17
N ALA A 464 1.73 -23.82 12.46
CA ALA A 464 2.31 -25.08 12.02
C ALA A 464 1.57 -26.31 12.59
N VAL A 465 1.21 -26.29 13.88
CA VAL A 465 0.45 -27.36 14.52
C VAL A 465 -0.93 -27.51 13.88
N ILE A 466 -1.66 -26.40 13.70
CA ILE A 466 -2.99 -26.41 13.08
C ILE A 466 -2.89 -26.89 11.62
N ALA A 467 -1.95 -26.34 10.85
CA ALA A 467 -1.78 -26.67 9.44
C ALA A 467 -1.38 -28.14 9.24
N ALA A 468 -0.46 -28.68 10.05
CA ALA A 468 -0.04 -30.08 10.00
C ALA A 468 -1.20 -31.01 10.44
N GLY A 469 -1.88 -30.69 11.54
CA GLY A 469 -3.03 -31.45 12.03
C GLY A 469 -4.16 -31.51 11.02
N LEU A 470 -4.53 -30.37 10.44
CA LEU A 470 -5.53 -30.31 9.37
C LEU A 470 -5.06 -31.05 8.12
N SER A 471 -3.78 -31.00 7.75
CA SER A 471 -3.24 -31.74 6.60
C SER A 471 -3.45 -33.24 6.75
N LEU A 472 -3.31 -33.78 7.95
CA LEU A 472 -3.49 -35.21 8.24
C LEU A 472 -4.97 -35.61 8.39
N TRP A 473 -5.87 -34.65 8.63
CA TRP A 473 -7.28 -34.90 8.92
C TRP A 473 -8.11 -35.18 7.64
N PRO A 474 -8.65 -36.41 7.44
CA PRO A 474 -9.28 -36.79 6.19
C PRO A 474 -10.59 -36.07 5.86
N LYS A 475 -11.38 -35.74 6.88
CA LYS A 475 -12.71 -35.11 6.70
C LYS A 475 -12.66 -33.60 6.50
N ALA A 476 -11.47 -33.01 6.40
CA ALA A 476 -11.29 -31.57 6.27
C ALA A 476 -11.26 -31.13 4.79
N ASP A 477 -11.34 -32.06 3.84
CA ASP A 477 -11.53 -31.74 2.43
C ASP A 477 -13.03 -31.64 2.13
N ALA A 478 -13.48 -30.48 1.64
CA ALA A 478 -14.88 -30.26 1.29
C ALA A 478 -15.27 -31.04 0.02
N ARG A 479 -16.48 -31.63 0.00
CA ARG A 479 -17.07 -32.21 -1.22
C ARG A 479 -17.37 -31.11 -2.26
N PRO A 480 -17.24 -31.36 -3.58
CA PRO A 480 -17.22 -30.29 -4.58
C PRO A 480 -18.62 -29.76 -4.96
N PRO A 481 -18.75 -28.53 -5.50
CA PRO A 481 -17.98 -27.30 -5.25
C PRO A 481 -18.57 -26.45 -4.12
N TRP A 482 -19.86 -26.66 -3.80
CA TRP A 482 -20.62 -25.78 -2.92
C TRP A 482 -20.12 -25.75 -1.47
N GLY A 483 -19.77 -26.91 -0.88
CA GLY A 483 -19.30 -26.96 0.51
C GLY A 483 -18.03 -26.14 0.71
N GLY A 484 -17.05 -26.31 -0.20
CA GLY A 484 -15.82 -25.53 -0.18
C GLY A 484 -16.06 -24.04 -0.42
N TRP A 485 -16.93 -23.70 -1.37
CA TRP A 485 -17.20 -22.31 -1.73
C TRP A 485 -17.96 -21.56 -0.63
N LEU A 486 -19.09 -22.10 -0.17
CA LEU A 486 -19.92 -21.49 0.88
C LEU A 486 -19.20 -21.49 2.23
N GLY A 487 -18.42 -22.53 2.53
CA GLY A 487 -17.59 -22.57 3.73
C GLY A 487 -16.50 -21.50 3.74
N LEU A 488 -15.87 -21.24 2.61
CA LEU A 488 -14.89 -20.16 2.49
C LEU A 488 -15.55 -18.78 2.62
N ILE A 489 -16.70 -18.56 1.98
CA ILE A 489 -17.48 -17.32 2.16
C ILE A 489 -17.87 -17.14 3.63
N LEU A 490 -18.33 -18.20 4.31
CA LEU A 490 -18.70 -18.14 5.72
C LEU A 490 -17.51 -17.77 6.62
N LEU A 491 -16.34 -18.40 6.39
CA LEU A 491 -15.12 -18.06 7.12
C LEU A 491 -14.80 -16.56 7.00
N VAL A 492 -14.75 -16.03 5.78
CA VAL A 492 -14.44 -14.62 5.55
C VAL A 492 -15.56 -13.71 6.08
N MET A 493 -16.83 -14.12 6.01
CA MET A 493 -17.95 -13.36 6.57
C MET A 493 -17.86 -13.22 8.09
N VAL A 494 -17.43 -14.27 8.80
CA VAL A 494 -17.15 -14.21 10.25
C VAL A 494 -16.00 -13.25 10.54
N LEU A 495 -14.90 -13.35 9.78
CA LEU A 495 -13.76 -12.42 9.90
C LEU A 495 -14.18 -10.97 9.60
N ALA A 496 -15.06 -10.78 8.61
CA ALA A 496 -15.61 -9.48 8.24
C ALA A 496 -16.48 -8.88 9.36
N ALA A 497 -17.31 -9.69 10.01
CA ALA A 497 -18.10 -9.25 11.16
C ALA A 497 -17.21 -8.86 12.35
N LEU A 498 -16.14 -9.61 12.62
CA LEU A 498 -15.16 -9.27 13.65
C LEU A 498 -14.43 -7.97 13.30
N ALA A 499 -13.93 -7.84 12.07
CA ALA A 499 -13.28 -6.61 11.61
C ALA A 499 -14.24 -5.42 11.66
N GLN A 500 -15.51 -5.60 11.28
CA GLN A 500 -16.52 -4.55 11.34
C GLN A 500 -16.82 -4.09 12.78
N ALA A 501 -16.71 -4.99 13.76
CA ALA A 501 -16.89 -4.66 15.17
C ALA A 501 -15.70 -3.92 15.79
N PHE A 502 -14.46 -4.29 15.42
CA PHE A 502 -13.25 -3.79 16.08
C PHE A 502 -12.45 -2.75 15.26
N ALA A 503 -12.56 -2.77 13.94
CA ALA A 503 -11.82 -1.92 13.01
C ALA A 503 -12.64 -1.65 11.73
N PRO A 504 -13.78 -0.93 11.82
CA PRO A 504 -14.68 -0.74 10.68
C PRO A 504 -14.04 -0.04 9.48
N GLN A 505 -13.01 0.78 9.69
CA GLN A 505 -12.21 1.43 8.64
C GLN A 505 -11.41 0.43 7.79
N ALA A 506 -11.04 -0.73 8.35
CA ALA A 506 -10.35 -1.81 7.64
C ALA A 506 -11.30 -2.91 7.15
N ALA A 507 -12.53 -2.96 7.67
CA ALA A 507 -13.48 -4.04 7.43
C ALA A 507 -13.93 -4.16 5.96
N PHE A 508 -13.93 -3.08 5.18
CA PHE A 508 -14.33 -3.12 3.76
C PHE A 508 -13.53 -4.12 2.94
N LEU A 509 -12.25 -4.35 3.29
CA LEU A 509 -11.39 -5.35 2.65
C LEU A 509 -12.01 -6.75 2.71
N LEU A 510 -12.82 -7.04 3.73
CA LEU A 510 -13.51 -8.32 3.90
C LEU A 510 -14.98 -8.23 3.51
N VAL A 511 -15.67 -7.16 3.91
CA VAL A 511 -17.11 -6.98 3.72
C VAL A 511 -17.47 -6.94 2.23
N TRP A 512 -16.73 -6.18 1.41
CA TRP A 512 -17.08 -6.05 -0.01
C TRP A 512 -16.80 -7.34 -0.80
N PRO A 513 -15.64 -8.03 -0.65
CA PRO A 513 -15.47 -9.34 -1.27
C PRO A 513 -16.50 -10.38 -0.84
N VAL A 514 -16.89 -10.40 0.45
CA VAL A 514 -17.95 -11.31 0.94
C VAL A 514 -19.29 -10.99 0.28
N LEU A 515 -19.66 -9.72 0.18
CA LEU A 515 -20.89 -9.30 -0.50
C LEU A 515 -20.92 -9.74 -1.96
N VAL A 516 -19.83 -9.48 -2.70
CA VAL A 516 -19.72 -9.85 -4.12
C VAL A 516 -19.68 -11.37 -4.29
N ALA A 517 -18.97 -12.10 -3.42
CA ALA A 517 -18.90 -13.56 -3.49
C ALA A 517 -20.25 -14.23 -3.17
N SER A 518 -20.98 -13.73 -2.16
CA SER A 518 -22.34 -14.17 -1.85
C SER A 518 -23.31 -13.87 -3.00
N GLY A 519 -23.20 -12.70 -3.63
CA GLY A 519 -23.98 -12.36 -4.83
C GLY A 519 -23.68 -13.29 -6.02
N ALA A 520 -22.41 -13.56 -6.29
CA ALA A 520 -21.99 -14.51 -7.34
C ALA A 520 -22.49 -15.93 -7.05
N ALA A 521 -22.47 -16.36 -5.79
CA ALA A 521 -23.04 -17.63 -5.36
C ALA A 521 -24.56 -17.67 -5.58
N ALA A 522 -25.30 -16.63 -5.18
CA ALA A 522 -26.75 -16.55 -5.38
C ALA A 522 -27.14 -16.59 -6.86
N LEU A 523 -26.44 -15.82 -7.71
CA LEU A 523 -26.66 -15.83 -9.16
C LEU A 523 -26.34 -17.20 -9.78
N SER A 524 -25.28 -17.86 -9.32
CA SER A 524 -24.94 -19.21 -9.80
C SER A 524 -26.00 -20.24 -9.42
N ALA A 525 -26.58 -20.12 -8.22
CA ALA A 525 -27.68 -20.96 -7.78
C ALA A 525 -28.95 -20.74 -8.63
N LEU A 526 -29.26 -19.48 -9.00
CA LEU A 526 -30.37 -19.14 -9.91
C LEU A 526 -30.20 -19.72 -11.31
N VAL A 527 -29.00 -19.60 -11.88
CA VAL A 527 -28.71 -20.05 -13.25
C VAL A 527 -28.64 -21.58 -13.33
N GLY A 528 -28.10 -22.23 -12.30
CA GLY A 528 -28.01 -23.67 -12.24
C GLY A 528 -27.33 -24.17 -10.97
N ALA A 529 -28.13 -24.42 -9.93
CA ALA A 529 -27.65 -24.85 -8.62
C ALA A 529 -26.82 -26.16 -8.59
N LYS A 530 -26.80 -26.97 -9.66
CA LYS A 530 -25.88 -28.12 -9.75
C LYS A 530 -24.45 -27.73 -10.17
N LEU A 531 -24.22 -26.51 -10.67
CA LEU A 531 -22.94 -26.03 -11.21
C LEU A 531 -22.36 -26.87 -12.37
N GLU A 532 -23.19 -27.64 -13.05
CA GLU A 532 -22.78 -28.51 -14.17
C GLU A 532 -22.71 -27.75 -15.50
N ARG A 533 -23.48 -26.67 -15.64
CA ARG A 533 -23.58 -25.89 -16.88
C ARG A 533 -22.63 -24.71 -16.85
N TRP A 534 -21.95 -24.44 -17.96
CA TRP A 534 -21.02 -23.31 -18.07
C TRP A 534 -21.60 -21.93 -17.67
N PRO A 535 -22.88 -21.59 -17.94
CA PRO A 535 -23.43 -20.29 -17.55
C PRO A 535 -23.48 -20.09 -16.04
N SER A 536 -23.63 -21.18 -15.27
CA SER A 536 -23.61 -21.13 -13.80
C SER A 536 -22.22 -20.85 -13.21
N LEU A 537 -21.16 -20.86 -14.04
CA LEU A 537 -19.79 -20.53 -13.65
C LEU A 537 -19.38 -19.11 -14.10
N VAL A 538 -20.23 -18.43 -14.89
CA VAL A 538 -19.95 -17.06 -15.34
C VAL A 538 -19.96 -16.07 -14.19
N PRO A 539 -20.94 -16.06 -13.25
CA PRO A 539 -20.94 -15.10 -12.14
C PRO A 539 -19.65 -15.10 -11.31
N PRO A 540 -19.12 -16.25 -10.82
CA PRO A 540 -17.86 -16.26 -10.08
C PRO A 540 -16.65 -15.96 -10.95
N ALA A 541 -16.66 -16.29 -12.25
CA ALA A 541 -15.57 -15.93 -13.15
C ALA A 541 -15.49 -14.40 -13.34
N VAL A 542 -16.60 -13.74 -13.64
CA VAL A 542 -16.65 -12.27 -13.80
C VAL A 542 -16.30 -11.57 -12.49
N ALA A 543 -16.88 -12.01 -11.37
CA ALA A 543 -16.54 -11.50 -10.05
C ALA A 543 -15.05 -11.69 -9.74
N GLY A 544 -14.48 -12.84 -10.11
CA GLY A 544 -13.06 -13.15 -9.92
C GLY A 544 -12.13 -12.29 -10.77
N ILE A 545 -12.53 -11.89 -11.98
CA ILE A 545 -11.74 -10.97 -12.80
C ILE A 545 -11.71 -9.59 -12.14
N VAL A 546 -12.89 -9.05 -11.79
CA VAL A 546 -13.02 -7.69 -11.23
C VAL A 546 -12.42 -7.63 -9.82
N MET A 547 -12.96 -8.41 -8.87
CA MET A 547 -12.48 -8.38 -7.50
C MET A 547 -11.07 -8.94 -7.37
N GLY A 548 -10.72 -9.95 -8.15
CA GLY A 548 -9.36 -10.49 -8.16
C GLY A 548 -8.34 -9.47 -8.65
N GLY A 549 -8.63 -8.76 -9.75
CA GLY A 549 -7.75 -7.71 -10.25
C GLY A 549 -7.60 -6.55 -9.27
N TRP A 550 -8.68 -6.18 -8.60
CA TRP A 550 -8.68 -5.12 -7.59
C TRP A 550 -7.84 -5.49 -6.37
N LEU A 551 -8.04 -6.69 -5.82
CA LEU A 551 -7.27 -7.21 -4.68
C LEU A 551 -5.79 -7.45 -5.04
N MET A 552 -5.50 -7.91 -6.26
CA MET A 552 -4.13 -8.06 -6.77
C MET A 552 -3.44 -6.71 -6.92
N GLY A 553 -4.14 -5.68 -7.42
CA GLY A 553 -3.62 -4.31 -7.50
C GLY A 553 -3.13 -3.83 -6.13
N TRP A 554 -3.95 -4.01 -5.09
CA TRP A 554 -3.56 -3.62 -3.73
C TRP A 554 -2.52 -4.51 -3.09
N SER A 555 -2.39 -5.76 -3.53
CA SER A 555 -1.42 -6.69 -2.96
C SER A 555 -0.02 -6.14 -3.07
N HIS A 556 0.30 -5.46 -4.17
CA HIS A 556 1.59 -4.80 -4.37
C HIS A 556 1.84 -3.69 -3.33
N GLY A 557 0.93 -2.71 -3.24
CA GLY A 557 1.07 -1.59 -2.29
C GLY A 557 1.12 -2.04 -0.82
N VAL A 558 0.26 -3.00 -0.43
CA VAL A 558 0.29 -3.59 0.92
C VAL A 558 1.62 -4.31 1.18
N PHE A 559 2.16 -5.01 0.18
CA PHE A 559 3.44 -5.69 0.33
C PHE A 559 4.62 -4.71 0.47
N LEU A 560 4.61 -3.63 -0.30
CA LEU A 560 5.63 -2.58 -0.18
C LEU A 560 5.58 -1.90 1.20
N GLY A 561 4.38 -1.68 1.76
CA GLY A 561 4.22 -1.04 3.07
C GLY A 561 4.61 -1.93 4.26
N VAL A 562 4.13 -3.19 4.30
CA VAL A 562 4.29 -4.09 5.47
C VAL A 562 4.80 -5.50 5.15
N GLY A 563 4.86 -5.88 3.88
CA GLY A 563 5.20 -7.24 3.46
C GLY A 563 6.62 -7.70 3.81
N ALA A 564 7.55 -6.75 3.94
CA ALA A 564 8.92 -7.04 4.35
C ALA A 564 8.99 -7.66 5.77
N THR A 565 8.18 -7.15 6.69
CA THR A 565 8.14 -7.59 8.10
C THR A 565 7.05 -8.62 8.35
N VAL A 566 5.92 -8.53 7.63
CA VAL A 566 4.78 -9.44 7.76
C VAL A 566 4.35 -9.95 6.37
N PRO A 567 5.14 -10.84 5.73
CA PRO A 567 4.80 -11.32 4.38
C PRO A 567 3.46 -12.07 4.33
N ALA A 568 3.03 -12.62 5.47
CA ALA A 568 1.74 -13.26 5.64
C ALA A 568 0.53 -12.34 5.38
N VAL A 569 0.71 -11.02 5.31
CA VAL A 569 -0.37 -10.07 4.96
C VAL A 569 -1.01 -10.40 3.59
N THR A 570 -0.22 -10.91 2.64
CA THR A 570 -0.68 -11.29 1.29
C THR A 570 -1.60 -12.50 1.30
N VAL A 571 -1.54 -13.30 2.36
CA VAL A 571 -2.37 -14.49 2.54
C VAL A 571 -3.84 -14.11 2.64
N LEU A 572 -4.13 -13.00 3.32
CA LEU A 572 -5.49 -12.49 3.42
C LEU A 572 -6.03 -12.16 2.02
N LEU A 573 -5.27 -11.44 1.22
CA LEU A 573 -5.66 -11.05 -0.14
C LEU A 573 -5.86 -12.28 -1.04
N ALA A 574 -4.99 -13.28 -0.93
CA ALA A 574 -5.17 -14.54 -1.66
C ALA A 574 -6.40 -15.33 -1.21
N LEU A 575 -6.69 -15.38 0.10
CA LEU A 575 -7.92 -15.98 0.63
C LEU A 575 -9.17 -15.30 0.06
N LEU A 576 -9.13 -13.97 -0.08
CA LEU A 576 -10.23 -13.20 -0.67
C LEU A 576 -10.37 -13.47 -2.17
N ILE A 577 -9.28 -13.57 -2.93
CA ILE A 577 -9.31 -13.97 -4.35
C ILE A 577 -9.89 -15.39 -4.49
N MET A 578 -9.56 -16.30 -3.57
CA MET A 578 -10.09 -17.67 -3.56
C MET A 578 -11.62 -17.73 -3.44
N LEU A 579 -12.28 -16.73 -2.87
CA LEU A 579 -13.75 -16.64 -2.83
C LEU A 579 -14.39 -16.71 -4.21
N PHE A 580 -13.68 -16.29 -5.26
CA PHE A 580 -14.22 -16.21 -6.61
C PHE A 580 -13.76 -17.37 -7.49
N VAL A 581 -12.57 -17.91 -7.25
CA VAL A 581 -12.00 -18.97 -8.09
C VAL A 581 -12.27 -20.38 -7.58
N ARG A 582 -12.63 -20.55 -6.30
CA ARG A 582 -13.01 -21.84 -5.72
C ARG A 582 -14.08 -22.62 -6.52
N PRO A 583 -15.19 -22.01 -6.98
CA PRO A 583 -16.20 -22.73 -7.77
C PRO A 583 -15.69 -23.15 -9.16
N LEU A 584 -14.58 -22.59 -9.65
CA LEU A 584 -13.96 -22.91 -10.95
C LEU A 584 -12.99 -24.10 -10.87
N GLN A 585 -12.84 -24.72 -9.68
CA GLN A 585 -11.96 -25.87 -9.48
C GLN A 585 -12.17 -26.97 -10.55
N PRO A 586 -11.10 -27.50 -11.15
CA PRO A 586 -11.20 -28.59 -12.13
C PRO A 586 -11.66 -29.89 -11.46
N VAL A 587 -12.46 -30.68 -12.17
CA VAL A 587 -12.92 -32.01 -11.72
C VAL A 587 -12.27 -33.05 -12.63
N GLY A 588 -11.59 -34.06 -12.09
CA GLY A 588 -10.97 -35.16 -12.85
C GLY A 588 -9.52 -34.90 -13.32
N VAL A 589 -9.21 -35.24 -14.58
CA VAL A 589 -7.85 -35.40 -15.14
C VAL A 589 -6.94 -34.17 -15.01
N GLY A 590 -7.51 -32.96 -14.90
CA GLY A 590 -6.73 -31.72 -14.77
C GLY A 590 -6.04 -31.49 -13.42
N GLY A 591 -6.38 -32.27 -12.37
CA GLY A 591 -5.82 -32.06 -11.04
C GLY A 591 -4.31 -32.28 -10.97
N ARG A 592 -3.77 -33.30 -11.66
CA ARG A 592 -2.33 -33.64 -11.60
C ARG A 592 -1.46 -32.54 -12.20
N SER A 593 -1.89 -31.94 -13.30
CA SER A 593 -1.18 -30.81 -13.92
C SER A 593 -1.15 -29.59 -13.00
N VAL A 594 -2.26 -29.31 -12.31
CA VAL A 594 -2.33 -28.21 -11.34
C VAL A 594 -1.49 -28.49 -10.09
N ALA A 595 -1.41 -29.76 -9.64
CA ALA A 595 -0.49 -30.16 -8.57
C ALA A 595 0.99 -29.94 -8.98
N GLY A 596 1.35 -30.32 -10.21
CA GLY A 596 2.68 -30.05 -10.76
C GLY A 596 3.00 -28.56 -10.84
N LEU A 597 2.03 -27.74 -11.26
CA LEU A 597 2.16 -26.27 -11.26
C LEU A 597 2.33 -25.71 -9.85
N ALA A 598 1.56 -26.18 -8.87
CA ALA A 598 1.69 -25.76 -7.48
C ALA A 598 3.10 -26.07 -6.92
N ALA A 599 3.61 -27.28 -7.19
CA ALA A 599 4.97 -27.66 -6.80
C ALA A 599 6.03 -26.80 -7.49
N ALA A 600 5.88 -26.54 -8.79
CA ALA A 600 6.79 -25.67 -9.54
C ALA A 600 6.81 -24.24 -8.98
N CYS A 601 5.64 -23.65 -8.70
CA CYS A 601 5.55 -22.32 -8.06
C CYS A 601 6.25 -22.28 -6.70
N ALA A 602 6.08 -23.31 -5.86
CA ALA A 602 6.74 -23.37 -4.55
C ALA A 602 8.27 -23.49 -4.66
N ILE A 603 8.77 -24.28 -5.62
CA ILE A 603 10.22 -24.42 -5.86
C ILE A 603 10.81 -23.11 -6.38
N ILE A 604 10.16 -22.49 -7.37
CA ILE A 604 10.60 -21.21 -7.95
C ILE A 604 10.55 -20.11 -6.88
N ALA A 605 9.54 -20.10 -6.01
CA ALA A 605 9.46 -19.16 -4.90
C ALA A 605 10.71 -19.16 -4.02
N CYS A 606 11.18 -20.36 -3.61
CA CYS A 606 12.40 -20.50 -2.83
C CYS A 606 13.64 -20.05 -3.62
N ALA A 607 13.73 -20.40 -4.90
CA ALA A 607 14.85 -20.00 -5.76
C ALA A 607 14.93 -18.48 -5.96
N VAL A 608 13.79 -17.81 -6.15
CA VAL A 608 13.70 -16.35 -6.29
C VAL A 608 14.13 -15.65 -5.00
N ALA A 609 13.68 -16.15 -3.84
CA ALA A 609 14.09 -15.61 -2.54
C ALA A 609 15.62 -15.70 -2.34
N LEU A 610 16.21 -16.86 -2.65
CA LEU A 610 17.67 -17.06 -2.58
C LEU A 610 18.43 -16.21 -3.60
N THR A 611 17.88 -16.00 -4.80
CA THR A 611 18.49 -15.15 -5.82
C THR A 611 18.63 -13.71 -5.33
N GLY A 612 17.63 -13.18 -4.61
CA GLY A 612 17.72 -11.85 -4.01
C GLY A 612 18.90 -11.69 -3.05
N VAL A 613 19.30 -12.75 -2.34
CA VAL A 613 20.49 -12.73 -1.46
C VAL A 613 21.79 -12.61 -2.26
N VAL A 614 21.85 -13.26 -3.42
CA VAL A 614 23.03 -13.29 -4.30
C VAL A 614 23.18 -11.97 -5.06
N VAL A 615 22.08 -11.43 -5.58
CA VAL A 615 22.08 -10.20 -6.39
C VAL A 615 22.27 -8.95 -5.52
N GLU A 616 21.71 -8.95 -4.31
CA GLU A 616 21.83 -7.84 -3.35
C GLU A 616 22.57 -8.29 -2.10
N PRO A 617 23.90 -8.48 -2.15
CA PRO A 617 24.67 -8.96 -1.00
C PRO A 617 24.69 -7.93 0.14
N SER A 618 24.77 -8.43 1.37
CA SER A 618 25.05 -7.58 2.54
C SER A 618 26.45 -6.99 2.43
N ALA A 619 26.64 -5.75 2.89
CA ALA A 619 27.99 -5.21 3.00
C ALA A 619 28.84 -6.07 3.94
N PRO A 620 30.15 -6.21 3.69
CA PRO A 620 31.04 -6.87 4.62
C PRO A 620 31.05 -6.12 5.97
N PRO A 621 31.13 -6.82 7.11
CA PRO A 621 31.14 -6.18 8.41
C PRO A 621 32.29 -5.16 8.50
N ALA A 622 31.98 -3.96 8.97
CA ALA A 622 32.96 -2.88 9.17
C ALA A 622 34.11 -3.39 10.07
N GLY A 623 35.28 -3.64 9.48
CA GLY A 623 36.46 -4.16 10.18
C GLY A 623 37.21 -5.30 9.49
N ALA A 624 36.65 -5.92 8.45
CA ALA A 624 37.41 -6.86 7.63
C ALA A 624 38.39 -6.10 6.71
N ARG A 625 39.60 -5.81 7.21
CA ARG A 625 40.71 -5.41 6.34
C ARG A 625 40.90 -6.51 5.27
N PRO A 626 41.12 -6.16 3.99
CA PRO A 626 41.48 -7.16 3.01
C PRO A 626 42.77 -7.84 3.47
N THR A 627 42.70 -9.14 3.75
CA THR A 627 43.89 -9.97 3.89
C THR A 627 44.60 -9.96 2.54
N GLN A 628 45.71 -9.23 2.48
CA GLN A 628 46.68 -9.36 1.40
C GLN A 628 47.38 -10.72 1.48
#